data_AF-A0A538FBI9-F1
#
_entry.id   AF-A0A538FBI9-F1
#
_cell.length_a   1.000
_cell.length_b   1.000
_cell.length_c   1.000
_cell.angle_alpha   90.00
_cell.angle_beta   90.00
_cell.angle_gamma   90.00
#
_symmetry.space_group_name_H-M   'P 1'
#
loop_
_entity.id
_entity.type
_entity.pdbx_description
1 polymer ?
#
loop_
_entity_poly.entity_id
_entity_poly.type
_entity_poly.pdbx_seq_one_letter_code
_entity_poly.pdbx_strand_id
1 'polypeptide(L)'
;MPDEVRAAGKVANAHESGDRIPFPSAVFVGEDGARHGVYGAAGYDELKGAAEAAGAVNSAADPPAVTDALRRFGRMATREIEEVCRLPEPRAQAELWRLASEFEVKPVRVLTGWLWEPA
;
A
#
# COMPACT_ATOMS: atom_id res chain seq x y z
N MET A 1 -11.67 -21.88 10.12
CA MET A 1 -11.43 -20.47 10.49
C MET A 1 -10.42 -20.42 11.63
N PRO A 2 -9.31 -19.67 11.51
CA PRO A 2 -8.37 -19.45 12.62
C PRO A 2 -9.02 -18.72 13.80
N ASP A 3 -8.65 -19.07 15.03
CA ASP A 3 -9.25 -18.48 16.23
C ASP A 3 -8.96 -16.98 16.36
N GLU A 4 -7.80 -16.53 15.91
CA GLU A 4 -7.41 -15.11 15.78
C GLU A 4 -8.41 -14.29 14.93
N VAL A 5 -8.96 -14.87 13.85
CA VAL A 5 -9.96 -14.19 12.99
C VAL A 5 -11.32 -14.14 13.68
N ARG A 6 -11.69 -15.19 14.42
CA ARG A 6 -12.92 -15.24 15.21
C ARG A 6 -12.87 -14.24 16.36
N ALA A 7 -11.76 -14.21 17.10
CA ALA A 7 -11.53 -13.30 18.21
C ALA A 7 -11.58 -11.83 17.76
N ALA A 8 -11.10 -11.53 16.55
CA ALA A 8 -11.21 -10.22 15.94
C ALA A 8 -12.64 -9.85 15.48
N GLY A 9 -13.60 -10.80 15.50
CA GLY A 9 -14.95 -10.59 14.99
C GLY A 9 -15.01 -10.35 13.48
N LYS A 10 -13.98 -10.79 12.75
CA LYS A 10 -13.80 -10.48 11.32
C LYS A 10 -14.19 -11.63 10.38
N VAL A 11 -14.85 -12.67 10.89
CA VAL A 11 -15.34 -13.78 10.06
C VAL A 11 -16.29 -13.24 8.99
N ALA A 12 -15.94 -13.44 7.72
CA ALA A 12 -16.81 -13.14 6.61
C ALA A 12 -17.64 -14.37 6.23
N ASN A 13 -18.87 -14.17 5.78
CA ASN A 13 -19.71 -15.22 5.23
C ASN A 13 -19.40 -15.38 3.73
N ALA A 14 -19.12 -16.60 3.29
CA ALA A 14 -18.80 -16.92 1.91
C ALA A 14 -20.05 -17.23 1.06
N HIS A 15 -21.13 -16.45 1.21
CA HIS A 15 -22.41 -16.67 0.52
C HIS A 15 -22.83 -18.15 0.55
N GLU A 16 -23.14 -18.66 1.74
CA GLU A 16 -23.62 -20.04 1.97
C GLU A 16 -22.56 -21.15 1.84
N SER A 17 -21.35 -20.85 1.34
CA SER A 17 -20.23 -21.80 1.35
C SER A 17 -19.45 -21.86 2.68
N GLY A 18 -19.89 -21.11 3.70
CA GLY A 18 -19.39 -21.16 5.08
C GLY A 18 -18.54 -19.96 5.50
N ASP A 19 -17.81 -20.13 6.60
CA ASP A 19 -16.95 -19.12 7.21
C ASP A 19 -15.65 -18.92 6.43
N ARG A 20 -15.32 -17.67 6.08
CA ARG A 20 -14.06 -17.31 5.38
C ARG A 20 -13.33 -16.14 6.03
N ILE A 21 -12.01 -16.13 5.84
CA ILE A 21 -11.18 -14.96 6.13
C ILE A 21 -11.62 -13.83 5.16
N PRO A 22 -11.83 -12.59 5.64
CA PRO A 22 -12.17 -11.47 4.78
C PRO A 22 -10.95 -11.10 3.93
N PHE A 23 -11.17 -10.69 2.68
CA PHE A 23 -10.08 -10.18 1.84
C PHE A 23 -10.25 -8.68 1.57
N PRO A 24 -9.14 -7.93 1.45
CA PRO A 24 -7.75 -8.37 1.65
C PRO A 24 -7.44 -8.68 3.13
N SER A 25 -6.38 -9.46 3.39
CA SER A 25 -5.87 -9.76 4.74
C SER A 25 -4.35 -9.91 4.70
N ALA A 26 -3.69 -9.55 5.80
CA ALA A 26 -2.24 -9.71 5.98
C ALA A 26 -1.94 -10.35 7.35
N VAL A 27 -0.87 -11.15 7.44
CA VAL A 27 -0.37 -11.69 8.71
C VAL A 27 1.12 -11.44 8.78
N PHE A 28 1.55 -10.79 9.86
CA PHE A 28 2.95 -10.59 10.21
C PHE A 28 3.34 -11.63 11.25
N VAL A 29 4.49 -12.28 11.06
CA VAL A 29 4.98 -13.36 11.94
C VAL A 29 6.30 -12.92 12.54
N GLY A 30 6.37 -12.85 13.86
CA GLY A 30 7.59 -12.51 14.59
C GLY A 30 8.60 -13.65 14.62
N GLU A 31 9.84 -13.35 15.01
CA GLU A 31 10.91 -14.35 15.14
C GLU A 31 10.58 -15.43 16.20
N ASP A 32 9.76 -15.09 17.19
CA ASP A 32 9.23 -15.99 18.22
C ASP A 32 8.05 -16.86 17.72
N GLY A 33 7.63 -16.68 16.47
CA GLY A 33 6.48 -17.35 15.87
C GLY A 33 5.13 -16.72 16.22
N ALA A 34 5.08 -15.62 16.98
CA ALA A 34 3.85 -14.90 17.26
C ALA A 34 3.24 -14.32 15.97
N ARG A 35 1.91 -14.37 15.87
CA ARG A 35 1.17 -13.97 14.67
C ARG A 35 0.35 -12.72 14.95
N HIS A 36 0.49 -11.73 14.08
CA HIS A 36 -0.20 -10.44 14.16
C HIS A 36 -0.98 -10.24 12.85
N GLY A 37 -2.28 -10.55 12.89
CA GLY A 37 -3.15 -10.51 11.72
C GLY A 37 -3.93 -9.20 11.59
N VAL A 38 -4.06 -8.72 10.36
CA VAL A 38 -4.96 -7.63 9.96
C VAL A 38 -5.93 -8.19 8.93
N TYR A 39 -7.22 -8.21 9.27
CA TYR A 39 -8.24 -8.91 8.49
C TYR A 39 -9.29 -7.96 7.92
N GLY A 40 -9.38 -7.91 6.59
CA GLY A 40 -10.21 -6.97 5.84
C GLY A 40 -9.44 -5.75 5.36
N ALA A 41 -10.15 -4.81 4.74
CA ALA A 41 -9.57 -3.52 4.37
C ALA A 41 -9.07 -2.79 5.64
N ALA A 42 -7.85 -2.28 5.57
CA ALA A 42 -7.16 -1.63 6.68
C ALA A 42 -6.31 -0.46 6.17
N GLY A 43 -6.10 0.53 7.03
CA GLY A 43 -5.21 1.65 6.78
C GLY A 43 -3.73 1.29 6.92
N TYR A 44 -2.86 2.20 6.47
CA TYR A 44 -1.40 2.01 6.60
C TYR A 44 -0.95 1.84 8.05
N ASP A 45 -1.48 2.64 8.98
CA ASP A 45 -1.08 2.60 10.39
C ASP A 45 -1.48 1.28 11.08
N GLU A 46 -2.60 0.67 10.69
CA GLU A 46 -3.02 -0.64 11.20
C GLU A 46 -2.06 -1.75 10.73
N LEU A 47 -1.68 -1.71 9.44
CA LEU A 47 -0.69 -2.64 8.88
C LEU A 47 0.68 -2.43 9.51
N LYS A 48 1.10 -1.17 9.68
CA LYS A 48 2.36 -0.81 10.33
C LYS A 48 2.39 -1.29 11.79
N GLY A 49 1.34 -1.03 12.56
CA GLY A 49 1.26 -1.46 13.96
C GLY A 49 1.32 -2.98 14.12
N ALA A 50 0.69 -3.73 13.21
CA ALA A 50 0.79 -5.19 13.22
C ALA A 50 2.20 -5.69 12.86
N ALA A 51 2.88 -5.03 11.93
CA ALA A 51 4.27 -5.32 11.59
C ALA A 51 5.22 -5.01 12.77
N GLU A 52 5.06 -3.86 13.43
CA GLU A 52 5.85 -3.45 14.59
C GLU A 52 5.60 -4.38 15.79
N ALA A 53 4.35 -4.82 16.01
CA ALA A 53 4.03 -5.80 17.03
C ALA A 53 4.69 -7.17 16.78
N ALA A 54 4.91 -7.53 15.51
CA ALA A 54 5.68 -8.69 15.11
C ALA A 54 7.21 -8.48 15.18
N GLY A 55 7.67 -7.33 15.68
CA GLY A 55 9.10 -7.01 15.84
C GLY A 55 9.74 -6.33 14.63
N ALA A 56 8.98 -5.94 13.61
CA ALA A 56 9.54 -5.19 12.49
C ALA A 56 10.00 -3.79 12.93
N VAL A 57 11.17 -3.37 12.43
CA VAL A 57 11.70 -2.02 12.63
C VAL A 57 11.61 -1.27 11.31
N ASN A 58 11.05 -0.06 11.34
CA ASN A 58 11.03 0.82 10.17
C ASN A 58 12.47 1.19 9.78
N SER A 59 12.85 0.95 8.52
CA SER A 59 14.21 1.17 8.05
C SER A 59 14.59 2.65 7.86
N ALA A 60 13.74 3.59 8.30
CA ALA A 60 13.97 5.05 8.33
C ALA A 60 14.55 5.65 7.03
N ALA A 61 14.35 4.99 5.89
CA ALA A 61 14.84 5.49 4.61
C ALA A 61 14.06 6.75 4.22
N ASP A 62 14.79 7.75 3.72
CA ASP A 62 14.17 8.91 3.11
C ASP A 62 13.25 8.46 1.96
N PRO A 63 12.09 9.11 1.78
CA PRO A 63 11.22 8.80 0.66
C PRO A 63 11.98 9.04 -0.67
N PRO A 64 11.82 8.16 -1.66
CA PRO A 64 12.47 8.35 -2.96
C PRO A 64 11.90 9.58 -3.68
N ALA A 65 12.70 10.15 -4.59
CA ALA A 65 12.17 11.09 -5.57
C ALA A 65 11.19 10.38 -6.53
N VAL A 66 10.31 11.16 -7.18
CA VAL A 66 9.27 10.64 -8.09
C VAL A 66 9.85 9.75 -9.20
N THR A 67 10.93 10.19 -9.84
CA THR A 67 11.56 9.43 -10.93
C THR A 67 12.25 8.16 -10.44
N ASP A 68 12.81 8.16 -9.23
CA ASP A 68 13.37 6.95 -8.61
C ASP A 68 12.28 5.95 -8.21
N ALA A 69 11.15 6.43 -7.69
CA ALA A 69 10.00 5.60 -7.38
C ALA A 69 9.44 4.93 -8.65
N LEU A 70 9.25 5.68 -9.73
CA LEU A 70 8.78 5.15 -11.01
C LEU A 70 9.78 4.18 -11.63
N ARG A 71 11.09 4.42 -11.52
CA ARG A 71 12.10 3.43 -11.97
C ARG A 71 12.06 2.14 -11.15
N ARG A 72 11.76 2.22 -9.85
CA ARG A 72 11.71 1.05 -8.95
C ARG A 72 10.42 0.25 -9.08
N PHE A 73 9.27 0.92 -9.11
CA PHE A 73 7.94 0.30 -9.06
C PHE A 73 7.26 0.23 -10.43
N GLY A 74 7.81 0.90 -11.45
CA GLY A 74 7.24 0.98 -12.78
C GLY A 74 6.09 1.98 -12.84
N ARG A 75 4.98 1.55 -13.45
CA ARG A 75 3.79 2.38 -13.62
C ARG A 75 3.09 2.59 -12.27
N MET A 76 2.85 3.86 -11.91
CA MET A 76 2.19 4.21 -10.63
C MET A 76 1.05 5.20 -10.84
N ALA A 77 0.03 5.13 -9.99
CA ALA A 77 -1.00 6.15 -9.85
C ALA A 77 -0.49 7.36 -9.07
N THR A 78 -1.10 8.53 -9.27
CA THR A 78 -0.77 9.74 -8.48
C THR A 78 -0.84 9.45 -6.97
N ARG A 79 -1.85 8.73 -6.51
CA ARG A 79 -2.02 8.40 -5.08
C ARG A 79 -0.89 7.53 -4.52
N GLU A 80 -0.34 6.62 -5.33
CA GLU A 80 0.79 5.79 -4.93
C GLU A 80 2.07 6.64 -4.82
N ILE A 81 2.26 7.59 -5.74
CA ILE A 81 3.37 8.55 -5.68
C ILE A 81 3.28 9.42 -4.43
N GLU A 82 2.08 9.92 -4.07
CA GLU A 82 1.89 10.71 -2.85
C GLU A 82 2.38 9.97 -1.60
N GLU A 83 1.99 8.70 -1.46
CA GLU A 83 2.32 7.89 -0.29
C GLU A 83 3.78 7.45 -0.28
N VAL A 84 4.30 6.96 -1.41
CA VAL A 84 5.68 6.46 -1.51
C VAL A 84 6.70 7.59 -1.41
N CYS A 85 6.46 8.71 -2.10
CA CYS A 85 7.38 9.85 -2.13
C CYS A 85 7.11 10.86 -1.00
N ARG A 86 6.11 10.60 -0.14
CA ARG A 86 5.63 11.53 0.90
C ARG A 86 5.38 12.94 0.36
N LEU A 87 4.78 13.01 -0.84
CA LEU A 87 4.54 14.25 -1.55
C LEU A 87 3.03 14.50 -1.64
N PRO A 88 2.43 15.27 -0.72
CA PRO A 88 0.98 15.41 -0.68
C PRO A 88 0.42 16.16 -1.90
N GLU A 89 -0.84 15.90 -2.25
CA GLU A 89 -1.59 16.71 -3.22
C GLU A 89 -1.73 18.17 -2.70
N PRO A 90 -1.63 19.23 -3.55
CA PRO A 90 -1.48 19.27 -5.01
C PRO A 90 -0.03 19.13 -5.53
N ARG A 91 0.97 18.97 -4.66
CA ARG A 91 2.38 19.00 -5.05
C ARG A 91 2.78 17.80 -5.92
N ALA A 92 2.25 16.61 -5.63
CA ALA A 92 2.49 15.43 -6.46
C ALA A 92 2.05 15.65 -7.91
N GLN A 93 0.84 16.18 -8.11
CA GLN A 93 0.31 16.48 -9.45
C GLN A 93 1.17 17.51 -10.17
N ALA A 94 1.54 18.61 -9.50
CA ALA A 94 2.37 19.65 -10.09
C ALA A 94 3.74 19.09 -10.53
N GLU A 95 4.37 18.27 -9.70
CA GLU A 95 5.66 17.67 -10.02
C GLU A 95 5.57 16.67 -11.18
N LEU A 96 4.56 15.81 -11.19
CA LEU A 96 4.35 14.83 -12.26
C LEU A 96 4.10 15.51 -13.62
N TRP A 97 3.33 16.60 -13.65
CA TRP A 97 3.12 17.37 -14.88
C TRP A 97 4.35 18.16 -15.31
N ARG A 98 5.14 18.68 -14.36
CA ARG A 98 6.44 19.31 -14.66
C ARG A 98 7.37 18.30 -15.33
N LEU A 99 7.57 17.13 -14.71
CA LEU A 99 8.41 16.06 -15.25
C LEU A 99 7.89 15.55 -16.62
N ALA A 100 6.57 15.49 -16.81
CA ALA A 100 6.00 15.12 -18.10
C ALA A 100 6.25 16.17 -19.18
N SER A 101 6.20 17.47 -18.83
CA SER A 101 6.54 18.55 -19.76
C SER A 101 8.03 18.54 -20.17
N GLU A 102 8.87 17.92 -19.34
CA GLU A 102 10.30 17.72 -19.56
C GLU A 102 10.64 16.36 -20.20
N PHE A 103 9.62 15.56 -20.55
CA PHE A 103 9.75 14.21 -21.11
C PHE A 103 10.47 13.20 -20.22
N GLU A 104 10.48 13.40 -18.90
CA GLU A 104 11.07 12.44 -17.94
C GLU A 104 10.07 11.36 -17.50
N VAL A 105 8.77 11.66 -17.59
CA VAL A 105 7.69 10.72 -17.29
C VAL A 105 6.58 10.84 -18.32
N LYS A 106 5.89 9.72 -18.55
CA LYS A 106 4.80 9.62 -19.52
C LYS A 106 3.46 9.50 -18.80
N PRO A 107 2.54 10.46 -18.97
CA PRO A 107 1.18 10.33 -18.46
C PRO A 107 0.35 9.36 -19.31
N VAL A 108 -0.42 8.50 -18.66
CA VAL A 108 -1.32 7.54 -19.28
C VAL A 108 -2.71 7.71 -18.69
N ARG A 109 -3.64 8.18 -19.53
CA ARG A 109 -5.04 8.38 -19.12
C ARG A 109 -5.70 7.03 -18.84
N VAL A 110 -6.36 6.91 -17.70
CA VAL A 110 -7.17 5.74 -17.32
C VAL A 110 -8.61 6.16 -17.00
N LEU A 111 -9.50 5.24 -16.59
CA LEU A 111 -10.91 5.58 -16.31
C LEU A 111 -11.02 6.76 -15.33
N THR A 112 -10.29 6.71 -14.23
CA THR A 112 -10.24 7.77 -13.20
C THR A 112 -8.79 8.26 -13.01
N GLY A 113 -8.50 9.47 -13.50
CA GLY A 113 -7.18 10.09 -13.35
C GLY A 113 -6.12 9.58 -14.33
N TRP A 114 -4.88 9.49 -13.84
CA TRP A 114 -3.68 9.21 -14.64
C TRP A 114 -2.81 8.16 -13.94
N LEU A 115 -2.20 7.30 -14.75
CA LEU A 115 -1.02 6.55 -14.37
C LEU A 115 0.20 7.23 -14.98
N TRP A 116 1.36 7.01 -14.38
CA TRP A 116 2.63 7.62 -14.75
C TRP A 116 3.64 6.52 -14.96
N GLU A 117 4.35 6.56 -16.07
CA GLU A 117 5.44 5.64 -16.40
C GLU A 117 6.74 6.41 -16.54
N PRO A 118 7.90 5.79 -16.29
CA PRO A 118 9.17 6.31 -16.81
C PRO A 118 9.04 6.55 -18.32
N ALA A 119 9.64 7.65 -18.81
CA ALA A 119 9.69 7.94 -20.24
C ALA A 119 10.56 6.95 -21.03
#